data_AF-A0A8J6ZR12-F1
#
_entry.id   AF-A0A8J6ZR12-F1
#
_cell.length_a   1.000
_cell.length_b   1.000
_cell.length_c   1.000
_cell.angle_alpha   90.00
_cell.angle_beta   90.00
_cell.angle_gamma   90.00
#
_symmetry.space_group_name_H-M   'P 1'
#
loop_
_entity.id
_entity.type
_entity.pdbx_description
1 polymer ?
#
loop_
_entity_poly.entity_id
_entity_poly.type
_entity_poly.pdbx_seq_one_letter_code
_entity_poly.pdbx_strand_id
1 'polypeptide(L)' 'MLVKSTNLEKLIAILKDGKWHSSDELAAKVSFRFGHTVFEARKKGYFVEKRQVAYNQFEYRLLAA' A
#
# COMPACT_ATOMS: atom_id res chain seq x y z
N MET A 1 -24.75 5.41 5.24
CA MET A 1 -24.13 5.22 3.91
C MET A 1 -22.97 4.26 4.07
N LEU A 2 -23.07 3.04 3.51
CA LEU A 2 -21.93 2.11 3.49
C LEU A 2 -20.94 2.63 2.44
N VAL A 3 -20.01 3.47 2.88
CA VAL A 3 -18.88 3.87 2.04
C VAL A 3 -18.10 2.59 1.74
N LYS A 4 -18.22 2.07 0.52
CA LYS A 4 -17.36 0.99 0.04
C LYS A 4 -15.93 1.50 0.12
N SER A 5 -15.24 1.17 1.20
CA SER A 5 -13.86 1.59 1.40
C SER A 5 -13.03 1.07 0.23
N THR A 6 -12.47 2.00 -0.53
CA THR A 6 -11.73 1.69 -1.75
C THR A 6 -10.46 0.91 -1.41
N ASN A 7 -9.91 0.15 -2.36
CA ASN A 7 -8.62 -0.53 -2.15
C ASN A 7 -7.53 0.47 -1.72
N LEU A 8 -7.63 1.72 -2.20
CA LEU A 8 -6.74 2.81 -1.81
C LEU A 8 -6.88 3.18 -0.33
N GLU A 9 -8.11 3.31 0.17
CA GLU A 9 -8.33 3.55 1.60
C GLU A 9 -7.83 2.38 2.46
N LYS A 10 -8.02 1.14 2.02
CA LYS A 10 -7.46 -0.04 2.72
C LYS A 10 -5.94 -0.03 2.73
N LEU A 11 -5.31 0.26 1.60
CA LEU A 11 -3.86 0.39 1.48
C LEU A 11 -3.34 1.46 2.44
N ILE A 12 -3.95 2.65 2.43
CA ILE A 12 -3.54 3.74 3.31
C ILE A 12 -3.79 3.39 4.77
N ALA A 13 -4.93 2.77 5.11
CA ALA A 13 -5.22 2.39 6.48
C ALA A 13 -4.17 1.43 7.06
N ILE A 14 -3.64 0.52 6.23
CA ILE A 14 -2.53 -0.38 6.61
C ILE A 14 -1.24 0.42 6.74
N LEU A 15 -0.82 1.12 5.68
CA LEU A 15 0.48 1.81 5.63
C LEU A 15 0.56 3.06 6.52
N LYS A 16 -0.58 3.56 7.04
CA LYS A 16 -0.66 4.74 7.94
C LYS A 16 0.06 4.50 9.27
N ASP A 17 0.31 3.25 9.64
CA ASP A 17 1.14 2.91 10.80
C ASP A 17 2.61 3.34 10.64
N GLY A 18 3.00 3.74 9.42
CA GLY A 18 4.33 4.19 9.09
C GLY A 18 5.37 3.08 9.23
N LYS A 19 4.97 1.81 9.11
CA LYS A 19 5.88 0.66 9.11
C LYS A 19 6.04 0.10 7.70
N TRP A 20 7.03 -0.78 7.57
CA TRP A 20 7.25 -1.54 6.35
C TRP A 20 6.30 -2.75 6.31
N HIS A 21 5.56 -2.87 5.22
CA HIS A 21 4.65 -3.97 4.94
C HIS A 21 5.10 -4.72 3.69
N SER A 22 5.08 -6.05 3.75
CA SER A 22 5.48 -6.87 2.61
C SER A 22 4.43 -6.84 1.50
N SER A 23 4.87 -7.08 0.25
CA SER A 23 3.97 -7.26 -0.90
C SER A 23 2.88 -8.29 -0.65
N ASP A 24 3.24 -9.40 -0.01
CA ASP A 24 2.33 -10.52 0.22
C ASP A 24 1.24 -10.15 1.23
N GLU A 25 1.62 -9.43 2.29
CA GLU A 25 0.66 -8.91 3.27
C GLU A 25 -0.32 -7.93 2.62
N LEU A 26 0.18 -7.01 1.79
CA LEU A 26 -0.65 -6.04 1.08
C LEU A 26 -1.54 -6.71 0.03
N ALA A 27 -1.04 -7.72 -0.66
CA ALA A 27 -1.82 -8.50 -1.61
C ALA A 27 -2.97 -9.25 -0.92
N ALA A 28 -2.73 -9.79 0.27
CA ALA A 28 -3.74 -10.50 1.06
C ALA A 28 -4.78 -9.55 1.70
N LYS A 29 -4.34 -8.42 2.28
CA LYS A 29 -5.22 -7.49 3.02
C LYS A 29 -5.95 -6.50 2.13
N VAL A 30 -5.33 -6.05 1.03
CA VAL A 30 -5.92 -5.06 0.12
C VAL A 30 -6.53 -5.76 -1.09
N SER A 31 -5.67 -6.36 -1.92
CA SER A 31 -6.04 -7.07 -3.15
C SER A 31 -4.79 -7.62 -3.83
N PHE A 32 -4.91 -8.76 -4.53
CA PHE A 32 -3.89 -9.26 -5.45
C PHE A 32 -3.36 -8.18 -6.42
N ARG A 33 -4.18 -7.20 -6.82
CA ARG A 33 -3.77 -6.08 -7.69
C ARG A 33 -3.35 -4.80 -6.94
N PHE A 34 -2.90 -4.91 -5.68
CA PHE A 34 -2.52 -3.73 -4.87
C PHE A 34 -1.46 -2.84 -5.54
N GLY A 35 -0.63 -3.37 -6.45
CA GLY A 35 0.33 -2.56 -7.23
C GLY A 35 -0.32 -1.41 -8.01
N HIS A 36 -1.51 -1.63 -8.58
CA HIS A 36 -2.27 -0.54 -9.23
C HIS A 36 -2.73 0.50 -8.21
N THR A 37 -3.15 0.04 -7.04
CA THR A 37 -3.57 0.91 -5.93
C THR A 37 -2.42 1.76 -5.39
N VAL A 38 -1.20 1.22 -5.30
CA VAL A 38 0.00 1.99 -4.94
C VAL A 38 0.29 3.07 -5.99
N PHE A 39 0.14 2.75 -7.28
CA PHE A 39 0.31 3.72 -8.35
C PHE A 39 -0.71 4.86 -8.26
N GLU A 40 -1.99 4.54 -8.04
CA GLU A 40 -3.04 5.54 -7.80
C GLU A 40 -2.77 6.39 -6.56
N ALA A 41 -2.30 5.77 -5.46
CA ALA A 41 -1.95 6.49 -4.24
C ALA A 41 -0.85 7.53 -4.50
N ARG A 42 0.22 7.14 -5.21
CA ARG A 42 1.27 8.07 -5.63
C ARG A 42 0.74 9.20 -6.50
N LYS A 43 -0.15 8.90 -7.45
CA LYS A 43 -0.78 9.91 -8.31
C LYS A 43 -1.67 10.89 -7.52
N LYS A 44 -2.28 10.45 -6.42
CA LYS A 44 -3.07 11.30 -5.52
C LYS A 44 -2.23 12.12 -4.53
N GLY A 45 -0.90 12.00 -4.57
CA GLY A 45 0.01 12.75 -3.68
C GLY A 45 0.43 11.98 -2.42
N TYR A 46 0.14 10.68 -2.31
CA TYR A 46 0.65 9.87 -1.21
C TYR A 46 2.07 9.37 -1.50
N PHE A 47 2.99 9.63 -0.58
CA PHE A 47 4.37 9.16 -0.70
C PHE A 47 4.49 7.73 -0.19
N VAL A 48 4.33 6.76 -1.10
CA VAL A 48 4.56 5.34 -0.79
C VAL A 48 5.96 4.94 -1.23
N GLU A 49 6.84 4.65 -0.28
CA GLU A 49 8.14 4.05 -0.55
C GLU A 49 7.99 2.58 -0.95
N LYS A 50 8.92 2.13 -1.79
CA LYS A 50 9.08 0.73 -2.16
C LYS A 50 10.54 0.37 -1.95
N ARG A 51 10.80 -0.68 -1.18
CA ARG A 51 12.14 -1.24 -0.98
C ARG A 51 12.16 -2.71 -1.42
N GLN A 52 13.27 -3.15 -1.98
CA GLN A 52 13.54 -4.57 -2.19
C GLN A 52 14.37 -5.09 -1.02
N VAL A 53 13.89 -6.15 -0.36
CA VAL A 53 14.56 -6.75 0.80
C VAL A 53 15.32 -8.02 0.40
N ALA A 54 14.77 -8.79 -0.54
CA ALA A 54 15.41 -9.99 -1.07
C ALA A 54 14.97 -10.27 -2.52
N TYR A 55 15.38 -11.41 -3.07
CA TYR A 55 14.94 -11.85 -4.39
C TYR A 55 13.42 -12.03 -4.40
N ASN A 56 12.74 -11.24 -5.25
CA ASN A 56 11.28 -11.21 -5.37
C ASN A 56 10.51 -10.79 -4.10
N GLN A 57 11.17 -10.21 -3.09
CA GLN A 57 10.54 -9.69 -1.88
C GLN A 57 10.63 -8.17 -1.85
N PHE A 58 9.46 -7.52 -1.85
CA PHE A 58 9.35 -6.07 -1.75
C PHE A 58 8.55 -5.69 -0.52
N GLU A 59 8.91 -4.55 0.04
CA GLU A 59 8.20 -3.90 1.12
C GLU A 59 7.78 -2.50 0.71
N TYR A 60 6.69 -2.04 1.31
CA TYR A 60 6.12 -0.74 1.08
C TYR A 60 5.84 -0.05 2.41
N ARG A 61 5.98 1.27 2.40
CA ARG A 61 5.75 2.12 3.58
C ARG A 61 5.13 3.43 3.13
N LEU A 62 4.19 3.97 3.90
CA LEU A 62 3.76 5.35 3.73
C LEU A 62 4.76 6.27 4.44
N LEU A 63 5.41 7.14 3.70
CA LEU A 63 5.98 8.35 4.26
C LEU A 63 4.81 9.32 4.43
N ALA A 64 4.41 9.54 5.68
CA ALA A 64 3.45 10.57 5.99
C ALA A 64 3.93 11.91 5.42
N ALA A 65 3.03 12.62 4.75
CA ALA A 65 3.23 14.03 4.43
C ALA A 65 3.14 14.86 5.72
#